data_AF-A0A9X5CPF5-F1
#
_entry.id   AF-A0A9X5CPF5-F1
#
_cell.length_a   1.000
_cell.length_b   1.000
_cell.length_c   1.000
_cell.angle_alpha   90.00
_cell.angle_beta   90.00
_cell.angle_gamma   90.00
#
_symmetry.space_group_name_H-M   'P 1'
#
loop_
_entity.id
_entity.type
_entity.pdbx_description
1 polymer ?
#
loop_
_entity_poly.entity_id
_entity_poly.type
_entity_poly.pdbx_seq_one_letter_code
_entity_poly.pdbx_strand_id
1 'polypeptide(L)'
;APVLPGRTAARRPQVRAVGPQADAEGGVPCPWCSTPNRPERHFCARCAMSMTRGEDAPQRLPWWRRMFADRTAEPAWAGERPRLRRGFGRVWNWVVGAVVIGLVVALVMNLGTMIQATRDHFAKRAPVGPSAVKASRSYTGHGAGLAFDKLNNTWWGPGIDQAAEGEWLEVTFDQPTRLLDLVITPGTSPRADQLSESALPRRIDAQITLADGEEITRTLTLDQSAGGQRRAFRVGEVTTVRFVLRSAYDAGPKKQVAIAEIEFFGPSHNNS
;
A
#
# COMPACT_ATOMS: atom_id res chain seq x y z
N ALA A 1 -16.90 -53.98 74.01
CA ALA A 1 -16.11 -53.30 75.06
C ALA A 1 -16.68 -51.91 75.28
N PRO A 2 -16.74 -51.37 76.51
CA PRO A 2 -17.26 -50.03 76.76
C PRO A 2 -16.29 -48.97 76.19
N VAL A 3 -16.85 -47.91 75.61
CA VAL A 3 -16.09 -46.80 75.01
C VAL A 3 -15.82 -45.74 76.08
N LEU A 4 -14.56 -45.34 76.24
CA LEU A 4 -14.15 -44.28 77.16
C LEU A 4 -14.76 -42.93 76.74
N PRO A 5 -15.14 -42.04 77.69
CA PRO A 5 -15.67 -40.72 77.37
C PRO A 5 -14.63 -39.88 76.62
N GLY A 6 -15.10 -39.12 75.62
CA GLY A 6 -14.26 -38.27 74.79
C GLY A 6 -13.51 -37.22 75.61
N ARG A 7 -12.20 -37.06 75.34
CA ARG A 7 -11.35 -36.03 75.97
C ARG A 7 -11.96 -34.65 75.79
N THR A 8 -11.94 -33.84 76.84
CA THR A 8 -12.38 -32.44 76.81
C THR A 8 -11.56 -31.65 75.78
N ALA A 9 -12.25 -30.96 74.87
CA ALA A 9 -11.59 -30.12 73.89
C ALA A 9 -10.90 -28.94 74.59
N ALA A 10 -9.60 -28.74 74.35
CA ALA A 10 -8.86 -27.61 74.88
C ALA A 10 -9.50 -26.29 74.42
N ARG A 11 -9.66 -25.34 75.36
CA ARG A 11 -10.25 -24.02 75.05
C ARG A 11 -9.39 -23.33 74.01
N ARG A 12 -10.00 -22.93 72.88
CA ARG A 12 -9.29 -22.25 71.78
C ARG A 12 -8.65 -20.96 72.33
N PRO A 13 -7.34 -20.72 72.09
CA PRO A 13 -6.68 -19.51 72.57
C PRO A 13 -7.36 -18.27 71.98
N GLN A 14 -7.67 -17.29 72.83
CA GLN A 14 -8.14 -16.00 72.34
C GLN A 14 -6.95 -15.18 71.86
N VAL A 15 -7.01 -14.76 70.59
CA VAL A 15 -6.02 -13.85 70.01
C VAL A 15 -6.20 -12.49 70.67
N ARG A 16 -5.23 -12.03 71.45
CA ARG A 16 -5.16 -10.63 71.88
C ARG A 16 -4.93 -9.76 70.65
N ALA A 17 -5.86 -8.85 70.35
CA ALA A 17 -5.55 -7.74 69.46
C ALA A 17 -4.48 -6.86 70.13
N VAL A 18 -3.45 -6.49 69.38
CA VAL A 18 -2.46 -5.51 69.86
C VAL A 18 -3.20 -4.19 70.06
N GLY A 19 -3.34 -3.76 71.32
CA GLY A 19 -3.94 -2.47 71.65
C GLY A 19 -3.09 -1.31 71.13
N PRO A 20 -3.65 -0.10 70.99
CA PRO A 20 -2.91 1.06 70.50
C PRO A 20 -1.64 1.28 71.32
N GLN A 21 -0.50 1.31 70.64
CA GLN A 21 0.80 1.59 71.22
C GLN A 21 0.81 3.03 71.77
N ALA A 22 0.94 3.16 73.08
CA ALA A 22 0.92 4.44 73.79
C ALA A 22 2.17 5.32 73.55
N ASP A 23 3.13 4.84 72.75
CA ASP A 23 4.46 5.41 72.54
C ASP A 23 4.70 5.94 71.11
N ALA A 24 3.64 6.21 70.35
CA ALA A 24 3.69 6.78 68.99
C ALA A 24 3.79 8.31 68.95
N GLU A 25 4.19 8.96 70.05
CA GLU A 25 4.37 10.41 70.13
C GLU A 25 5.46 10.88 69.15
N GLY A 26 5.13 11.88 68.34
CA GLY A 26 6.06 12.56 67.42
C GLY A 26 6.30 11.87 66.07
N GLY A 27 5.67 10.74 65.78
CA GLY A 27 5.86 10.04 64.52
C GLY A 27 4.75 10.26 63.47
N VAL A 28 5.10 10.14 62.19
CA VAL A 28 4.18 10.42 61.07
C VAL A 28 3.08 9.35 60.95
N PRO A 29 1.84 9.71 60.58
CA PRO A 29 0.78 8.74 60.35
C PRO A 29 1.07 7.91 59.09
N CYS A 30 0.73 6.63 59.12
CA CYS A 30 0.87 5.75 57.97
C CYS A 30 0.07 6.28 56.77
N PRO A 31 0.68 6.43 55.57
CA PRO A 31 0.01 6.98 54.39
C PRO A 31 -1.14 6.11 53.82
N TRP A 32 -1.34 4.91 54.36
CA TRP A 32 -2.31 3.91 53.90
C TRP A 32 -3.49 3.72 54.85
N CYS A 33 -3.22 3.61 56.15
CA CYS A 33 -4.24 3.33 57.17
C CYS A 33 -4.29 4.40 58.27
N SER A 34 -3.54 5.49 58.12
CA SER A 34 -3.49 6.65 59.01
C SER A 34 -3.12 6.35 60.46
N THR A 35 -2.58 5.16 60.74
CA THR A 35 -2.15 4.79 62.10
C THR A 35 -0.87 5.55 62.45
N PRO A 36 -0.81 6.23 63.61
CA PRO A 36 0.42 6.88 64.07
C PRO A 36 1.49 5.81 64.34
N ASN A 37 2.68 6.04 63.82
CA ASN A 37 3.82 5.14 63.96
C ASN A 37 5.01 5.94 64.44
N ARG A 38 5.89 5.34 65.24
CA ARG A 38 7.13 5.97 65.72
C ARG A 38 8.01 6.42 64.51
N PRO A 39 8.71 7.56 64.61
CA PRO A 39 9.43 8.14 63.47
C PRO A 39 10.53 7.24 62.88
N GLU A 40 11.08 6.32 63.67
CA GLU A 40 12.09 5.34 63.26
C GLU A 40 11.53 4.09 62.53
N ARG A 41 10.21 3.96 62.39
CA ARG A 41 9.61 2.81 61.71
C ARG A 41 9.59 2.98 60.19
N HIS A 42 10.17 2.00 59.50
CA HIS A 42 10.05 1.88 58.03
C HIS A 42 8.74 1.22 57.58
N PHE A 43 8.05 0.48 58.45
CA PHE A 43 6.78 -0.20 58.18
C PHE A 43 5.73 0.09 59.24
N CYS A 44 4.47 0.19 58.81
CA CYS A 44 3.35 0.45 59.70
C CYS A 44 3.10 -0.74 60.66
N ALA A 45 3.02 -0.46 61.95
CA ALA A 45 2.76 -1.45 62.99
C ALA A 45 1.39 -2.13 62.89
N ARG A 46 0.42 -1.52 62.18
CA ARG A 46 -0.94 -2.05 62.02
C ARG A 46 -1.14 -2.80 60.70
N CYS A 47 -0.86 -2.15 59.57
CA CYS A 47 -1.14 -2.73 58.25
C CYS A 47 0.11 -3.30 57.54
N ALA A 48 1.30 -3.20 58.16
CA ALA A 48 2.58 -3.62 57.60
C ALA A 48 3.00 -2.95 56.28
N MET A 49 2.29 -1.92 55.80
CA MET A 49 2.67 -1.17 54.59
C MET A 49 3.88 -0.27 54.85
N SER A 50 4.68 -0.01 53.80
CA SER A 50 5.84 0.90 53.88
C SER A 50 5.41 2.31 54.29
N MET A 51 6.19 2.90 55.19
CA MET A 51 6.02 4.29 55.66
C MET A 51 6.57 5.30 54.65
N THR A 52 7.55 4.87 53.83
CA THR A 52 7.95 5.57 52.62
C THR A 52 6.88 5.33 51.55
N ARG A 53 5.93 6.26 51.42
CA ARG A 53 5.23 6.43 50.15
C ARG A 53 6.30 7.00 49.21
N GLY A 54 6.96 6.12 48.45
CA GLY A 54 8.00 6.54 47.52
C GLY A 54 7.50 7.70 46.66
N GLU A 55 8.16 8.84 46.78
CA GLU A 55 8.09 9.93 45.80
C GLU A 55 8.58 9.42 44.42
N ASP A 56 9.19 8.23 44.39
CA ASP A 56 9.53 7.41 43.23
C ASP A 56 8.39 6.49 42.76
N ALA A 57 7.14 6.95 42.74
CA ALA A 57 6.16 6.28 41.88
C ALA A 57 6.58 6.59 40.43
N PRO A 58 7.09 5.63 39.64
CA PRO A 58 7.66 5.94 38.34
C PRO A 58 6.57 6.62 37.49
N GLN A 59 6.81 7.88 37.14
CA GLN A 59 5.91 8.62 36.25
C GLN A 59 5.69 7.76 35.00
N ARG A 60 4.43 7.63 34.57
CA ARG A 60 4.09 6.83 33.38
C ARG A 60 4.79 7.45 32.18
N LEU A 61 5.94 6.88 31.79
CA LEU A 61 6.66 7.30 30.60
C LEU A 61 5.74 7.23 29.36
N PRO A 62 5.87 8.18 28.41
CA PRO A 62 5.16 8.11 27.15
C PRO A 62 5.51 6.81 26.40
N TRP A 63 4.56 6.30 25.62
CA TRP A 63 4.60 4.95 25.06
C TRP A 63 5.86 4.62 24.24
N TRP A 64 6.38 5.61 23.49
CA TRP A 64 7.61 5.45 22.71
C TRP A 64 8.84 5.24 23.60
N ARG A 65 8.97 5.97 24.72
CA ARG A 65 10.05 5.75 25.69
C ARG A 65 9.91 4.41 26.41
N ARG A 66 8.69 3.94 26.68
CA ARG A 66 8.46 2.61 27.26
C ARG A 66 8.87 1.46 26.33
N MET A 67 8.90 1.72 25.03
CA MET A 67 9.31 0.71 24.04
C MET A 67 10.83 0.50 24.02
N PHE A 68 11.61 1.56 24.29
CA PHE A 68 13.07 1.56 24.31
C PHE A 68 13.70 1.61 25.70
N ALA A 69 12.88 1.73 26.77
CA ALA A 69 13.38 1.80 28.14
C ALA A 69 14.12 0.52 28.50
N ASP A 70 15.34 0.68 29.03
CA ASP A 70 16.11 -0.41 29.55
C ASP A 70 15.37 -1.07 30.72
N ARG A 71 15.22 -2.38 30.66
CA ARG A 71 14.45 -3.17 31.65
C ARG A 71 15.33 -3.71 32.76
N THR A 72 16.46 -3.05 33.00
CA THR A 72 17.33 -3.22 34.16
C THR A 72 16.61 -2.68 35.41
N ALA A 73 15.46 -3.26 35.72
CA ALA A 73 14.76 -2.99 36.97
C ALA A 73 15.67 -3.37 38.14
N GLU A 74 15.67 -2.54 39.18
CA GLU A 74 16.38 -2.78 40.43
C GLU A 74 16.13 -4.22 40.94
N PRO A 75 17.14 -4.84 41.59
CA PRO A 75 17.01 -6.19 42.11
C PRO A 75 15.80 -6.26 43.05
N ALA A 76 14.89 -7.18 42.75
CA ALA A 76 13.68 -7.40 43.54
C ALA A 76 14.05 -7.73 45.00
N TRP A 77 13.41 -7.07 45.95
CA TRP A 77 13.61 -7.30 47.38
C TRP A 77 13.12 -8.69 47.80
N ALA A 78 13.67 -9.23 48.89
CA ALA A 78 13.37 -10.58 49.35
C ALA A 78 11.89 -10.74 49.72
N GLY A 79 11.15 -11.52 48.93
CA GLY A 79 9.70 -11.78 49.12
C GLY A 79 8.85 -11.31 47.95
N GLU A 80 9.37 -10.42 47.10
CA GLU A 80 8.68 -10.00 45.89
C GLU A 80 8.77 -11.12 44.84
N ARG A 81 7.63 -11.67 44.37
CA ARG A 81 7.62 -12.63 43.26
C ARG A 81 7.78 -11.84 41.96
N PRO A 82 8.96 -11.84 41.30
CA PRO A 82 9.11 -11.13 40.05
C PRO A 82 8.16 -11.80 39.06
N ARG A 83 7.28 -11.03 38.42
CA ARG A 83 6.49 -11.56 37.32
C ARG A 83 7.49 -11.96 36.25
N LEU A 84 7.73 -13.27 36.07
CA LEU A 84 8.50 -13.79 34.94
C LEU A 84 7.73 -13.42 33.67
N ARG A 85 7.90 -12.18 33.20
CA ARG A 85 7.54 -11.78 31.85
C ARG A 85 8.61 -12.37 30.96
N ARG A 86 8.57 -13.70 30.78
CA ARG A 86 9.27 -14.43 29.73
C ARG A 86 8.60 -14.03 28.41
N GLY A 87 8.80 -12.78 28.02
CA GLY A 87 8.09 -12.15 26.93
C GLY A 87 8.89 -12.32 25.65
N PHE A 88 8.26 -12.95 24.65
CA PHE A 88 8.66 -12.90 23.24
C PHE A 88 8.93 -11.47 22.73
N GLY A 89 8.63 -10.41 23.50
CA GLY A 89 8.89 -9.01 23.19
C GLY A 89 10.33 -8.68 22.80
N ARG A 90 11.36 -9.38 23.32
CA ARG A 90 12.74 -9.13 22.86
C ARG A 90 12.94 -9.60 21.42
N VAL A 91 12.47 -10.81 21.09
CA VAL A 91 12.51 -11.36 19.73
C VAL A 91 11.61 -10.55 18.80
N TRP A 92 10.43 -10.16 19.28
CA TRP A 92 9.49 -9.32 18.54
C TRP A 92 10.07 -7.95 18.19
N ASN A 93 10.81 -7.30 19.10
CA ASN A 93 11.47 -6.03 18.80
C ASN A 93 12.51 -6.18 17.66
N TRP A 94 13.25 -7.29 17.61
CA TRP A 94 14.16 -7.59 16.49
C TRP A 94 13.41 -7.84 15.18
N VAL A 95 12.29 -8.57 15.23
CA VAL A 95 11.43 -8.79 14.05
C VAL A 95 10.88 -7.47 13.53
N VAL A 96 10.32 -6.63 14.40
CA VAL A 96 9.82 -5.30 14.04
C VAL A 96 10.94 -4.43 13.49
N GLY A 97 12.11 -4.43 14.14
CA GLY A 97 13.30 -3.72 13.65
C GLY A 97 13.70 -4.16 12.25
N ALA A 98 13.76 -5.47 12.00
CA ALA A 98 14.07 -6.03 10.69
C ALA A 98 13.02 -5.64 9.63
N VAL A 99 11.73 -5.64 9.98
CA VAL A 99 10.65 -5.19 9.08
C VAL A 99 10.79 -3.71 8.76
N VAL A 100 11.02 -2.86 9.76
CA VAL A 100 11.19 -1.41 9.55
C VAL A 100 12.40 -1.13 8.67
N ILE A 101 13.54 -1.78 8.95
CA ILE A 101 14.73 -1.65 8.11
C ILE A 101 14.44 -2.13 6.69
N GLY A 102 13.77 -3.27 6.54
CA GLY A 102 13.36 -3.79 5.24
C GLY A 102 12.49 -2.81 4.46
N LEU A 103 11.53 -2.15 5.13
CA LEU A 103 10.68 -1.11 4.53
C LEU A 103 11.48 0.14 4.15
N VAL A 104 12.42 0.57 4.98
CA VAL A 104 13.29 1.73 4.68
C VAL A 104 14.19 1.42 3.48
N VAL A 105 14.80 0.24 3.44
CA VAL A 105 15.61 -0.20 2.30
C VAL A 105 14.76 -0.26 1.04
N ALA A 106 13.57 -0.87 1.10
CA ALA A 106 12.65 -0.93 -0.03
C ALA A 106 12.22 0.47 -0.50
N LEU A 107 11.95 1.39 0.43
CA LEU A 107 11.60 2.78 0.13
C LEU A 107 12.74 3.50 -0.60
N VAL A 108 13.98 3.38 -0.10
CA VAL A 108 15.16 4.01 -0.71
C VAL A 108 15.41 3.44 -2.10
N MET A 109 15.32 2.13 -2.27
CA MET A 109 15.51 1.46 -3.55
C MET A 109 14.44 1.85 -4.59
N ASN A 110 13.20 2.14 -4.16
CA ASN A 110 12.09 2.49 -5.05
C ASN A 110 11.73 3.98 -5.04
N LEU A 111 12.57 4.84 -4.46
CA LEU A 111 12.23 6.25 -4.29
C LEU A 111 12.09 6.96 -5.64
N GLY A 112 13.01 6.69 -6.58
CA GLY A 112 13.00 7.30 -7.91
C GLY A 112 11.76 6.92 -8.73
N THR A 113 11.41 5.62 -8.75
CA THR A 113 10.22 5.11 -9.46
C THR A 113 8.94 5.68 -8.85
N MET A 114 8.86 5.79 -7.53
CA MET A 114 7.69 6.35 -6.84
C MET A 114 7.53 7.85 -7.12
N ILE A 115 8.62 8.63 -7.14
CA ILE A 115 8.60 10.05 -7.52
C ILE A 115 8.15 10.22 -8.97
N GLN A 116 8.68 9.43 -9.90
CA GLN A 116 8.28 9.47 -11.30
C GLN A 116 6.81 9.10 -11.48
N ALA A 117 6.33 8.03 -10.84
CA ALA A 117 4.93 7.64 -10.89
C ALA A 117 3.99 8.75 -10.38
N THR A 118 4.41 9.46 -9.32
CA THR A 118 3.67 10.61 -8.79
C THR A 118 3.67 11.77 -9.79
N ARG A 119 4.82 12.11 -10.37
CA ARG A 119 4.91 13.15 -11.41
C ARG A 119 4.03 12.82 -12.63
N ASP A 120 4.07 11.59 -13.12
CA ASP A 120 3.29 11.12 -14.26
C ASP A 120 1.78 11.10 -13.98
N HIS A 121 1.40 10.90 -12.71
CA HIS A 121 0.02 11.04 -12.28
C HIS A 121 -0.46 12.48 -12.41
N PHE A 122 0.32 13.45 -11.90
CA PHE A 122 -0.06 14.87 -11.85
C PHE A 122 0.37 15.71 -13.06
N ALA A 123 1.14 15.17 -14.00
CA ALA A 123 1.60 15.89 -15.18
C ALA A 123 0.43 16.39 -16.04
N LYS A 124 0.53 17.60 -16.59
CA LYS A 124 -0.38 18.00 -17.66
C LYS A 124 -0.09 17.16 -18.91
N ARG A 125 -1.12 16.68 -19.61
CA ARG A 125 -0.95 15.86 -20.82
C ARG A 125 -0.82 16.74 -22.06
N ALA A 126 0.12 16.41 -22.93
CA ALA A 126 0.29 17.04 -24.25
C ALA A 126 0.35 15.97 -25.34
N PRO A 127 -0.24 16.21 -26.53
CA PRO A 127 -0.20 15.25 -27.63
C PRO A 127 1.23 15.06 -28.12
N VAL A 128 1.59 13.81 -28.43
CA VAL A 128 2.89 13.43 -29.00
C VAL A 128 2.64 12.63 -30.27
N GLY A 129 3.33 12.98 -31.35
CA GLY A 129 3.22 12.28 -32.63
C GLY A 129 4.38 11.29 -32.83
N PRO A 130 4.14 10.16 -33.50
CA PRO A 130 5.22 9.28 -33.93
C PRO A 130 6.00 9.90 -35.11
N SER A 131 7.23 9.43 -35.32
CA SER A 131 8.05 9.84 -36.47
C SER A 131 7.90 8.92 -37.68
N ALA A 132 7.60 7.64 -37.43
CA ALA A 132 7.31 6.68 -38.48
C ALA A 132 6.14 5.78 -38.08
N VAL A 133 5.37 5.35 -39.09
CA VAL A 133 4.22 4.45 -38.92
C VAL A 133 4.25 3.41 -40.02
N LYS A 134 4.01 2.15 -39.68
CA LYS A 134 3.87 1.03 -40.61
C LYS A 134 2.81 0.05 -40.11
N ALA A 135 2.34 -0.83 -40.98
CA ALA A 135 1.39 -1.87 -40.60
C ALA A 135 1.76 -3.18 -41.30
N SER A 136 1.25 -4.30 -40.77
CA SER A 136 1.33 -5.60 -41.44
C SER A 136 0.71 -5.54 -42.83
N ARG A 137 -0.44 -4.87 -42.94
CA ARG A 137 -1.24 -4.71 -44.14
C ARG A 137 -1.97 -3.37 -44.13
N SER A 138 -2.48 -2.97 -45.29
CA SER A 138 -3.36 -1.81 -45.42
C SER A 138 -4.36 -2.05 -46.54
N TYR A 139 -5.61 -1.70 -46.28
CA TYR A 139 -6.64 -1.64 -47.31
C TYR A 139 -6.34 -0.49 -48.27
N THR A 140 -6.72 -0.65 -49.54
CA THR A 140 -6.44 0.34 -50.58
C THR A 140 -7.06 1.69 -50.22
N GLY A 141 -6.22 2.73 -50.12
CA GLY A 141 -6.65 4.08 -49.70
C GLY A 141 -6.74 4.29 -48.19
N HIS A 142 -6.51 3.24 -47.38
CA HIS A 142 -6.68 3.24 -45.92
C HIS A 142 -5.41 2.78 -45.21
N GLY A 143 -4.31 3.49 -45.49
CA GLY A 143 -2.95 3.19 -45.03
C GLY A 143 -2.70 3.48 -43.54
N ALA A 144 -1.61 2.92 -43.01
CA ALA A 144 -1.27 3.00 -41.58
C ALA A 144 -1.17 4.44 -41.04
N GLY A 145 -0.65 5.37 -41.83
CA GLY A 145 -0.49 6.77 -41.43
C GLY A 145 -1.81 7.50 -41.14
N LEU A 146 -2.95 7.00 -41.67
CA LEU A 146 -4.26 7.61 -41.44
C LEU A 146 -4.76 7.43 -40.01
N ALA A 147 -4.19 6.52 -39.23
CA ALA A 147 -4.51 6.40 -37.81
C ALA A 147 -3.72 7.37 -36.91
N PHE A 148 -2.90 8.26 -37.49
CA PHE A 148 -2.10 9.26 -36.75
C PHE A 148 -2.06 10.62 -37.47
N ASP A 149 -2.99 10.86 -38.40
CA ASP A 149 -3.01 12.06 -39.22
C ASP A 149 -3.74 13.23 -38.53
N LYS A 150 -4.23 13.02 -37.30
CA LYS A 150 -5.00 13.97 -36.49
C LYS A 150 -6.37 14.30 -37.06
N LEU A 151 -6.81 13.54 -38.05
CA LEU A 151 -8.18 13.55 -38.55
C LEU A 151 -8.90 12.35 -37.95
N ASN A 152 -10.20 12.50 -37.77
CA ASN A 152 -11.02 11.45 -37.17
C ASN A 152 -12.07 10.92 -38.15
N ASN A 153 -11.93 11.23 -39.44
CA ASN A 153 -12.80 10.75 -40.52
C ASN A 153 -12.00 10.09 -41.67
N THR A 154 -10.69 9.96 -41.49
CA THR A 154 -9.81 9.04 -42.19
C THR A 154 -9.60 7.82 -41.28
N TRP A 155 -9.16 6.70 -41.84
CA TRP A 155 -8.98 5.48 -41.03
C TRP A 155 -7.99 4.51 -41.67
N TRP A 156 -7.29 3.76 -40.82
CA TRP A 156 -6.54 2.57 -41.19
C TRP A 156 -7.40 1.32 -41.00
N GLY A 157 -7.25 0.37 -41.92
CA GLY A 157 -7.73 -1.00 -41.74
C GLY A 157 -6.85 -1.97 -42.53
N PRO A 158 -6.70 -3.24 -42.07
CA PRO A 158 -5.80 -4.20 -42.71
C PRO A 158 -6.33 -4.75 -44.04
N GLY A 159 -7.57 -4.44 -44.42
CA GLY A 159 -8.20 -4.99 -45.63
C GLY A 159 -8.58 -6.45 -45.51
N ILE A 160 -8.68 -6.96 -44.27
CA ILE A 160 -9.14 -8.30 -43.95
C ILE A 160 -10.48 -8.17 -43.25
N ASP A 161 -11.46 -8.90 -43.77
CA ASP A 161 -12.75 -9.15 -43.17
C ASP A 161 -12.63 -9.95 -41.85
N GLN A 162 -13.74 -10.14 -41.12
CA GLN A 162 -13.72 -10.68 -39.75
C GLN A 162 -12.97 -9.74 -38.76
N ALA A 163 -12.34 -10.31 -37.73
CA ALA A 163 -11.70 -9.58 -36.65
C ALA A 163 -10.26 -9.16 -36.95
N ALA A 164 -9.70 -9.57 -38.10
CA ALA A 164 -8.31 -9.34 -38.50
C ALA A 164 -7.30 -9.68 -37.38
N GLU A 165 -7.52 -10.78 -36.67
CA GLU A 165 -6.69 -11.19 -35.53
C GLU A 165 -5.23 -11.42 -35.96
N GLY A 166 -4.30 -10.80 -35.25
CA GLY A 166 -2.86 -10.85 -35.52
C GLY A 166 -2.35 -9.75 -36.45
N GLU A 167 -3.23 -9.05 -37.17
CA GLU A 167 -2.84 -7.86 -37.92
C GLU A 167 -2.44 -6.73 -36.98
N TRP A 168 -1.49 -5.92 -37.42
CA TRP A 168 -0.86 -4.96 -36.53
C TRP A 168 -0.52 -3.64 -37.22
N LEU A 169 -0.44 -2.62 -36.39
CA LEU A 169 0.06 -1.30 -36.72
C LEU A 169 1.16 -0.95 -35.73
N GLU A 170 2.28 -0.42 -36.23
CA GLU A 170 3.46 -0.08 -35.43
C GLU A 170 3.87 1.37 -35.67
N VAL A 171 4.24 2.02 -34.58
CA VAL A 171 4.81 3.36 -34.58
C VAL A 171 6.21 3.37 -33.99
N THR A 172 7.02 4.30 -34.45
CA THR A 172 8.36 4.57 -33.92
C THR A 172 8.48 6.04 -33.54
N PHE A 173 9.28 6.31 -32.51
CA PHE A 173 9.63 7.67 -32.06
C PHE A 173 11.11 7.92 -32.32
N ASP A 174 11.46 9.10 -32.86
CA ASP A 174 12.86 9.47 -33.14
C ASP A 174 13.71 9.62 -31.88
N GLN A 175 13.06 9.95 -30.76
CA GLN A 175 13.68 10.05 -29.45
C GLN A 175 12.86 9.23 -28.45
N PRO A 176 13.52 8.65 -27.43
CA PRO A 176 12.84 8.01 -26.31
C PRO A 176 11.74 8.91 -25.73
N THR A 177 10.50 8.47 -25.83
CA THR A 177 9.33 9.30 -25.54
C THR A 177 8.54 8.71 -24.38
N ARG A 178 8.32 9.49 -23.32
CA ARG A 178 7.48 9.07 -22.20
C ARG A 178 6.00 9.20 -22.53
N LEU A 179 5.27 8.08 -22.47
CA LEU A 179 3.83 8.03 -22.77
C LEU A 179 3.02 7.86 -21.48
N LEU A 180 1.95 8.63 -21.35
CA LEU A 180 1.08 8.67 -20.17
C LEU A 180 -0.31 8.12 -20.45
N ASP A 181 -0.89 8.53 -21.58
CA ASP A 181 -2.24 8.17 -21.98
C ASP A 181 -2.29 7.92 -23.49
N LEU A 182 -3.28 7.15 -23.91
CA LEU A 182 -3.60 6.84 -25.29
C LEU A 182 -5.08 7.16 -25.51
N VAL A 183 -5.44 7.73 -26.65
CA VAL A 183 -6.83 7.82 -27.10
C VAL A 183 -6.93 7.06 -28.40
N ILE A 184 -7.87 6.11 -28.49
CA ILE A 184 -8.15 5.38 -29.72
C ILE A 184 -9.58 5.71 -30.14
N THR A 185 -9.77 6.17 -31.37
CA THR A 185 -11.08 6.32 -32.00
C THR A 185 -11.36 5.09 -32.87
N PRO A 186 -12.14 4.11 -32.38
CA PRO A 186 -12.45 2.91 -33.15
C PRO A 186 -13.40 3.22 -34.31
N GLY A 187 -13.31 2.42 -35.38
CA GLY A 187 -14.18 2.53 -36.55
C GLY A 187 -13.66 3.48 -37.61
N THR A 188 -14.55 3.94 -38.49
CA THR A 188 -14.23 4.89 -39.57
C THR A 188 -14.35 6.35 -39.12
N SER A 189 -14.95 6.61 -37.95
CA SER A 189 -15.31 7.94 -37.48
C SER A 189 -15.78 7.97 -36.01
N PRO A 190 -15.69 9.10 -35.29
CA PRO A 190 -16.21 9.25 -33.93
C PRO A 190 -17.74 9.36 -33.89
N ARG A 191 -18.44 9.40 -35.03
CA ARG A 191 -19.88 9.63 -35.08
C ARG A 191 -20.66 8.35 -34.76
N ALA A 192 -21.67 8.47 -33.90
CA ALA A 192 -22.46 7.33 -33.44
C ALA A 192 -23.26 6.63 -34.55
N ASP A 193 -23.71 7.38 -35.56
CA ASP A 193 -24.44 6.85 -36.72
C ASP A 193 -23.55 6.08 -37.70
N GLN A 194 -22.22 6.12 -37.53
CA GLN A 194 -21.25 5.40 -38.37
C GLN A 194 -20.65 4.16 -37.72
N LEU A 195 -21.02 3.83 -36.48
CA LEU A 195 -20.45 2.69 -35.75
C LEU A 195 -20.59 1.36 -36.48
N SER A 196 -21.63 1.21 -37.31
CA SER A 196 -21.90 -0.01 -38.07
C SER A 196 -21.16 -0.10 -39.41
N GLU A 197 -20.46 0.94 -39.86
CA GLU A 197 -19.78 0.98 -41.16
C GLU A 197 -18.57 0.02 -41.24
N SER A 198 -17.95 -0.28 -40.10
CA SER A 198 -16.85 -1.24 -39.98
C SER A 198 -17.07 -2.18 -38.79
N ALA A 199 -16.18 -3.15 -38.62
CA ALA A 199 -15.99 -3.79 -37.33
C ALA A 199 -15.19 -2.84 -36.42
N LEU A 200 -15.46 -2.87 -35.11
CA LEU A 200 -14.77 -2.01 -34.13
C LEU A 200 -13.78 -2.85 -33.34
N PRO A 201 -12.50 -2.46 -33.22
CA PRO A 201 -11.55 -3.20 -32.41
C PRO A 201 -12.05 -3.30 -30.96
N ARG A 202 -11.97 -4.51 -30.38
CA ARG A 202 -12.38 -4.79 -28.99
C ARG A 202 -11.18 -4.98 -28.10
N ARG A 203 -10.26 -5.86 -28.49
CA ARG A 203 -9.04 -6.14 -27.74
C ARG A 203 -7.85 -5.90 -28.65
N ILE A 204 -6.89 -5.11 -28.16
CA ILE A 204 -5.64 -4.79 -28.83
C ILE A 204 -4.52 -5.07 -27.84
N ASP A 205 -3.49 -5.80 -28.25
CA ASP A 205 -2.26 -5.88 -27.46
C ASP A 205 -1.28 -4.82 -27.96
N ALA A 206 -0.86 -3.91 -27.08
CA ALA A 206 0.21 -2.98 -27.33
C ALA A 206 1.54 -3.60 -26.86
N GLN A 207 2.36 -4.03 -27.81
CA GLN A 207 3.75 -4.46 -27.59
C GLN A 207 4.64 -3.21 -27.62
N ILE A 208 5.32 -2.94 -26.52
CA ILE A 208 6.05 -1.69 -26.28
C ILE A 208 7.51 -2.04 -26.09
N THR A 209 8.38 -1.42 -26.88
CA THR A 209 9.84 -1.49 -26.69
C THR A 209 10.29 -0.21 -26.01
N LEU A 210 10.86 -0.36 -24.81
CA LEU A 210 11.42 0.73 -24.02
C LEU A 210 12.81 1.12 -24.53
N ALA A 211 13.28 2.29 -24.10
CA ALA A 211 14.57 2.85 -24.49
C ALA A 211 15.78 2.01 -24.05
N ASP A 212 15.62 1.23 -22.98
CA ASP A 212 16.61 0.27 -22.47
C ASP A 212 16.55 -1.10 -23.18
N GLY A 213 15.63 -1.26 -24.13
CA GLY A 213 15.40 -2.49 -24.87
C GLY A 213 14.45 -3.48 -24.19
N GLU A 214 13.90 -3.16 -23.01
CA GLU A 214 12.88 -4.00 -22.39
C GLU A 214 11.60 -4.00 -23.24
N GLU A 215 11.05 -5.19 -23.47
CA GLU A 215 9.77 -5.36 -24.15
C GLU A 215 8.67 -5.68 -23.15
N ILE A 216 7.62 -4.86 -23.14
CA ILE A 216 6.43 -5.06 -22.30
C ILE A 216 5.19 -5.14 -23.18
N THR A 217 4.21 -5.94 -22.77
CA THR A 217 2.92 -6.02 -23.46
C THR A 217 1.80 -5.51 -22.56
N ARG A 218 0.92 -4.66 -23.11
CA ARG A 218 -0.29 -4.18 -22.44
C ARG A 218 -1.52 -4.48 -23.29
N THR A 219 -2.47 -5.21 -22.71
CA THR A 219 -3.76 -5.44 -23.35
C THR A 219 -4.69 -4.24 -23.12
N LEU A 220 -5.14 -3.64 -24.20
CA LEU A 220 -6.14 -2.58 -24.26
C LEU A 220 -7.49 -3.21 -24.61
N THR A 221 -8.53 -2.83 -23.87
CA THR A 221 -9.92 -3.20 -24.19
C THR A 221 -10.70 -1.94 -24.52
N LEU A 222 -11.33 -1.91 -25.69
CA LEU A 222 -12.18 -0.84 -26.17
C LEU A 222 -13.64 -1.25 -26.07
N ASP A 223 -14.49 -0.27 -25.88
CA ASP A 223 -15.94 -0.43 -25.79
C ASP A 223 -16.56 -0.30 -27.19
N GLN A 224 -17.75 -0.87 -27.38
CA GLN A 224 -18.53 -0.69 -28.61
C GLN A 224 -19.26 0.67 -28.56
N SER A 225 -18.51 1.76 -28.58
CA SER A 225 -19.03 3.13 -28.43
C SER A 225 -18.35 4.12 -29.37
N ALA A 226 -19.06 5.23 -29.63
CA ALA A 226 -18.61 6.31 -30.50
C ALA A 226 -17.59 7.22 -29.80
N GLY A 227 -16.79 7.91 -30.60
CA GLY A 227 -15.79 8.86 -30.13
C GLY A 227 -14.47 8.22 -29.69
N GLY A 228 -13.50 9.08 -29.37
CA GLY A 228 -12.19 8.67 -28.87
C GLY A 228 -12.27 8.11 -27.46
N GLN A 229 -11.69 6.93 -27.26
CA GLN A 229 -11.66 6.24 -25.99
C GLN A 229 -10.28 6.35 -25.34
N ARG A 230 -10.21 7.08 -24.24
CA ARG A 230 -8.97 7.22 -23.47
C ARG A 230 -8.64 5.95 -22.69
N ARG A 231 -7.38 5.53 -22.73
CA ARG A 231 -6.81 4.44 -21.93
C ARG A 231 -5.54 4.93 -21.25
N ALA A 232 -5.40 4.58 -19.97
CA ALA A 232 -4.17 4.84 -19.25
C ALA A 232 -3.03 4.04 -19.89
N PHE A 233 -1.96 4.73 -20.27
CA PHE A 233 -0.85 4.15 -21.00
C PHE A 233 0.49 4.59 -20.42
N ARG A 234 0.57 4.67 -19.08
CA ARG A 234 1.76 5.11 -18.34
C ARG A 234 2.89 4.12 -18.50
N VAL A 235 3.73 4.31 -19.50
CA VAL A 235 4.93 3.52 -19.76
C VAL A 235 6.13 4.46 -19.68
N GLY A 236 7.32 3.88 -19.51
CA GLY A 236 8.56 4.65 -19.45
C GLY A 236 8.88 5.35 -20.77
N GLU A 237 10.15 5.59 -21.02
CA GLU A 237 10.57 6.12 -22.32
C GLU A 237 10.49 5.00 -23.37
N VAL A 238 9.69 5.23 -24.40
CA VAL A 238 9.37 4.27 -25.45
C VAL A 238 10.05 4.67 -26.76
N THR A 239 10.50 3.67 -27.51
CA THR A 239 11.01 3.84 -28.88
C THR A 239 10.03 3.31 -29.91
N THR A 240 9.31 2.23 -29.60
CA THR A 240 8.36 1.57 -30.51
C THR A 240 7.10 1.13 -29.77
N VAL A 241 5.93 1.31 -30.39
CA VAL A 241 4.67 0.68 -29.96
C VAL A 241 4.03 -0.02 -31.14
N ARG A 242 3.80 -1.34 -31.02
CA ARG A 242 3.02 -2.14 -31.96
C ARG A 242 1.68 -2.53 -31.36
N PHE A 243 0.61 -2.08 -31.99
CA PHE A 243 -0.77 -2.47 -31.69
C PHE A 243 -1.16 -3.68 -32.52
N VAL A 244 -1.43 -4.80 -31.87
CA VAL A 244 -1.85 -6.05 -32.50
C VAL A 244 -3.34 -6.26 -32.24
N LEU A 245 -4.13 -6.39 -33.30
CA LEU A 245 -5.56 -6.69 -33.22
C LEU A 245 -5.76 -8.11 -32.68
N ARG A 246 -6.63 -8.26 -31.67
CA ARG A 246 -6.96 -9.57 -31.08
C ARG A 246 -8.41 -9.96 -31.27
N SER A 247 -9.32 -9.01 -31.19
CA SER A 247 -10.74 -9.25 -31.45
C SER A 247 -11.44 -7.95 -31.80
N ALA A 248 -12.62 -8.06 -32.39
CA ALA A 248 -13.45 -6.93 -32.77
C ALA A 248 -14.94 -7.20 -32.49
N TYR A 249 -15.69 -6.13 -32.26
CA TYR A 249 -17.15 -6.11 -32.31
C TYR A 249 -17.62 -6.06 -33.76
N ASP A 250 -18.79 -6.64 -34.02
CA ASP A 250 -19.42 -6.68 -35.35
C ASP A 250 -18.50 -7.23 -36.46
N ALA A 251 -17.53 -8.06 -36.08
CA ALA A 251 -16.70 -8.81 -37.02
C ALA A 251 -17.58 -9.77 -37.83
N GLY A 252 -17.36 -9.80 -39.16
CA GLY A 252 -18.10 -10.69 -40.04
C GLY A 252 -17.54 -10.69 -41.46
N PRO A 253 -18.10 -11.51 -42.37
CA PRO A 253 -17.54 -11.78 -43.70
C PRO A 253 -17.63 -10.62 -44.69
N LYS A 254 -18.21 -9.48 -44.27
CA LYS A 254 -18.38 -8.27 -45.09
C LYS A 254 -17.87 -7.01 -44.39
N LYS A 255 -17.25 -7.16 -43.22
CA LYS A 255 -16.78 -6.05 -42.40
C LYS A 255 -15.34 -6.30 -42.01
N GLN A 256 -14.51 -5.28 -42.23
CA GLN A 256 -13.14 -5.23 -41.72
C GLN A 256 -13.07 -4.35 -40.48
N VAL A 257 -12.04 -4.55 -39.67
CA VAL A 257 -11.71 -3.64 -38.56
C VAL A 257 -11.20 -2.32 -39.12
N ALA A 258 -11.64 -1.21 -38.52
CA ALA A 258 -11.11 0.12 -38.81
C ALA A 258 -10.72 0.84 -37.51
N ILE A 259 -9.67 1.65 -37.60
CA ILE A 259 -9.25 2.59 -36.56
C ILE A 259 -9.11 3.95 -37.22
N ALA A 260 -9.91 4.91 -36.77
CA ALA A 260 -9.91 6.25 -37.31
C ALA A 260 -8.68 7.03 -36.85
N GLU A 261 -8.37 6.98 -35.56
CA GLU A 261 -7.25 7.73 -35.00
C GLU A 261 -6.71 7.06 -33.74
N ILE A 262 -5.41 7.20 -33.52
CA ILE A 262 -4.68 6.83 -32.31
C ILE A 262 -3.81 8.03 -31.90
N GLU A 263 -4.13 8.61 -30.76
CA GLU A 263 -3.41 9.76 -30.21
C GLU A 263 -2.62 9.37 -28.98
N PHE A 264 -1.33 9.69 -28.95
CA PHE A 264 -0.47 9.52 -27.79
C PHE A 264 -0.37 10.82 -26.98
N PHE A 265 -0.27 10.67 -25.66
CA PHE A 265 -0.08 11.82 -24.76
C PHE A 265 1.11 11.58 -23.85
N GLY A 266 2.03 12.55 -23.82
CA GLY A 266 3.16 12.61 -22.91
C GLY A 266 3.01 13.73 -21.87
N PRO A 267 3.98 13.87 -20.96
CA PRO A 267 4.03 15.02 -20.06
C PRO A 267 4.22 16.31 -20.87
N SER A 268 3.46 17.34 -20.51
CA SER A 268 3.57 18.68 -21.11
C SER A 268 4.87 19.34 -20.66
N HIS A 269 5.62 19.89 -21.62
CA HIS A 269 6.80 20.69 -21.35
C HIS A 269 6.47 22.13 -20.94
N ASN A 270 5.21 22.56 -21.08
CA ASN A 270 4.74 23.87 -20.64
C ASN A 270 4.36 23.82 -19.15
N ASN A 271 5.38 23.71 -18.29
CA ASN A 271 5.27 24.13 -16.90
C ASN A 271 5.79 25.56 -16.83
N SER A 272 4.91 26.53 -17.08
CA SER A 272 5.03 27.92 -16.65
C SER A 272 3.77 28.25 -15.86
#